data_AF-A0A0E3L1P5-F1
#
_entry.id   AF-A0A0E3L1P5-F1
#
_cell.length_a   1.000
_cell.length_b   1.000
_cell.length_c   1.000
_cell.angle_alpha   90.00
_cell.angle_beta   90.00
_cell.angle_gamma   90.00
#
_symmetry.space_group_name_H-M   'P 1'
#
loop_
_entity.id
_entity.type
_entity.pdbx_description
1 polymer ?
#
loop_
_entity_poly.entity_id
_entity_poly.type
_entity_poly.pdbx_seq_one_letter_code
_entity_poly.pdbx_strand_id
1 'polypeptide(L)'
;MKKGLRKSGIDVVGEVPWGTHFCQFYQTKQDLIDILVPYFKAGLENNEFCMWVTSHPLEAEEAKEALGRSVPDIDVYLAKGQIEIIPY
;
A
#
# COMPACT_ATOMS: atom_id res chain seq x y z
N MET A 1 16.83 -3.38 -20.19
CA MET A 1 15.50 -2.73 -20.12
C MET A 1 15.63 -1.50 -19.24
N LYS A 2 15.29 -0.30 -19.72
CA LYS A 2 15.12 0.85 -18.82
C LYS A 2 13.98 0.48 -17.88
N LYS A 3 14.27 0.24 -16.60
CA LYS A 3 13.23 0.09 -15.59
C LYS A 3 12.45 1.40 -15.59
N GLY A 4 11.20 1.37 -16.08
CA GLY A 4 10.33 2.54 -16.02
C GLY A 4 10.22 3.00 -14.57
N LEU A 5 10.31 4.30 -14.35
CA LEU A 5 10.00 4.89 -13.07
C LEU A 5 8.50 4.73 -12.82
N ARG A 6 8.14 4.38 -11.60
CA ARG A 6 6.75 4.29 -11.14
C ARG A 6 6.54 5.22 -9.97
N LYS A 7 5.33 5.75 -9.82
CA LYS A 7 4.97 6.51 -8.63
C LYS A 7 4.95 5.55 -7.43
N SER A 8 5.70 5.88 -6.39
CA SER A 8 5.65 5.09 -5.15
C SER A 8 4.34 5.31 -4.38
N GLY A 9 3.64 6.42 -4.63
CA GLY A 9 2.50 6.86 -3.82
C GLY A 9 2.91 7.64 -2.57
N ILE A 10 4.21 7.71 -2.25
CA ILE A 10 4.75 8.37 -1.07
C ILE A 10 5.50 9.62 -1.53
N ASP A 11 4.97 10.79 -1.19
CA ASP A 11 5.39 12.08 -1.76
C ASP A 11 6.90 12.34 -1.62
N VAL A 12 7.45 12.12 -0.43
CA VAL A 12 8.89 12.30 -0.14
C VAL A 12 9.80 11.32 -0.87
N VAL A 13 9.28 10.15 -1.29
CA VAL A 13 10.04 9.14 -2.06
C VAL A 13 9.92 9.42 -3.56
N GLY A 14 8.77 9.90 -4.02
CA GLY A 14 8.53 10.25 -5.42
C GLY A 14 8.48 9.02 -6.34
N GLU A 15 9.06 9.16 -7.54
CA GLU A 15 9.12 8.08 -8.51
C GLU A 15 10.36 7.20 -8.33
N VAL A 16 10.17 5.89 -8.41
CA VAL A 16 11.23 4.90 -8.15
C VAL A 16 11.29 3.84 -9.24
N PRO A 17 12.47 3.26 -9.52
CA PRO A 17 12.58 2.12 -10.42
C PRO A 17 12.06 0.83 -9.76
N TRP A 18 11.69 -0.14 -10.58
CA TRP A 18 11.33 -1.49 -10.11
C TRP A 18 12.43 -2.16 -9.27
N GLY A 19 12.03 -2.83 -8.20
CA GLY A 19 12.95 -3.48 -7.25
C GLY A 19 13.61 -2.53 -6.24
N THR A 20 13.08 -1.31 -6.07
CA THR A 20 13.48 -0.43 -4.98
C THR A 20 12.92 -0.95 -3.65
N HIS A 21 13.76 -1.00 -2.62
CA HIS A 21 13.37 -1.35 -1.25
C HIS A 21 13.71 -0.19 -0.32
N PHE A 22 12.79 0.15 0.58
CA PHE A 22 13.01 1.19 1.60
C PHE A 22 12.26 0.83 2.88
N CYS A 23 12.69 1.42 4.00
CA CYS A 23 11.95 1.38 5.25
C CYS A 23 11.56 2.81 5.66
N GLN A 24 10.47 2.91 6.42
CA GLN A 24 10.03 4.16 7.02
C GLN A 24 9.76 3.92 8.50
N PHE A 25 10.11 4.92 9.30
CA PHE A 25 9.80 4.94 10.72
C PHE A 25 8.48 5.69 10.93
N TYR A 26 7.67 5.17 11.83
CA TYR A 26 6.37 5.73 12.20
C TYR A 26 6.22 5.63 13.72
N GLN A 27 5.40 6.49 14.31
CA GLN A 27 5.17 6.49 15.76
C GLN A 27 3.75 6.08 16.10
N THR A 28 2.77 6.45 15.27
CA THR A 28 1.35 6.19 15.53
C THR A 28 0.75 5.25 14.49
N LYS A 29 -0.41 4.66 14.84
CA LYS A 29 -1.22 3.91 13.87
C LYS A 29 -1.62 4.77 12.68
N GLN A 30 -1.90 6.06 12.91
CA GLN A 30 -2.29 6.98 11.83
C GLN A 30 -1.12 7.23 10.87
N ASP A 31 0.09 7.39 11.39
CA ASP A 31 1.30 7.54 10.57
C ASP A 31 1.46 6.33 9.62
N LEU A 32 1.25 5.11 10.14
CA LEU A 32 1.33 3.89 9.34
C LEU A 32 0.29 3.88 8.20
N ILE A 33 -0.95 4.31 8.48
CA ILE A 33 -2.03 4.43 7.50
C ILE A 33 -1.69 5.50 6.46
N ASP A 34 -1.25 6.68 6.89
CA ASP A 34 -0.93 7.81 6.03
C ASP A 34 0.24 7.51 5.08
N ILE A 35 1.16 6.63 5.50
CA ILE A 35 2.27 6.15 4.68
C ILE A 35 1.81 5.05 3.71
N LEU A 36 1.11 4.04 4.20
CA LEU A 36 0.86 2.81 3.43
C LEU A 36 -0.36 2.88 2.52
N VAL A 37 -1.42 3.61 2.87
CA VAL A 37 -2.61 3.73 2.02
C VAL A 37 -2.27 4.37 0.66
N PRO A 38 -1.54 5.50 0.59
CA PRO A 38 -1.12 6.06 -0.69
C PRO A 38 -0.20 5.13 -1.49
N TYR A 39 0.68 4.39 -0.82
CA TYR A 39 1.55 3.40 -1.44
C TYR A 39 0.76 2.30 -2.16
N PHE A 40 -0.19 1.68 -1.45
CA PHE A 40 -1.02 0.63 -2.02
C PHE A 40 -1.98 1.15 -3.08
N LYS A 41 -2.56 2.34 -2.90
CA LYS A 41 -3.38 2.98 -3.93
C LYS A 41 -2.60 3.15 -5.23
N ALA A 42 -1.37 3.70 -5.16
CA ALA A 42 -0.54 3.87 -6.34
C ALA A 42 -0.18 2.53 -6.98
N GLY A 43 0.13 1.50 -6.20
CA GLY A 43 0.36 0.14 -6.73
C GLY A 43 -0.86 -0.42 -7.45
N LEU A 44 -2.05 -0.33 -6.84
CA LEU A 44 -3.30 -0.81 -7.41
C LEU A 44 -3.67 -0.09 -8.73
N GLU A 45 -3.52 1.24 -8.77
CA GLU A 45 -3.73 2.06 -9.97
C GLU A 45 -2.74 1.71 -11.10
N ASN A 46 -1.53 1.29 -10.75
CA ASN A 46 -0.50 0.82 -11.70
C ASN A 46 -0.62 -0.67 -12.06
N ASN A 47 -1.73 -1.33 -11.67
CA ASN A 47 -1.97 -2.76 -11.92
C ASN A 47 -0.90 -3.68 -11.28
N GLU A 48 -0.33 -3.26 -10.15
CA GLU A 48 0.64 -4.04 -9.39
C GLU A 48 -0.07 -4.97 -8.39
N PHE A 49 0.55 -6.12 -8.13
CA PHE A 49 0.17 -6.96 -6.99
C PHE A 49 0.69 -6.33 -5.70
N CYS A 50 -0.21 -6.18 -4.74
CA CYS A 50 0.06 -5.54 -3.45
C CYS A 50 -0.08 -6.56 -2.32
N MET A 51 0.81 -6.47 -1.32
CA MET A 51 0.71 -7.30 -0.12
C MET A 51 0.94 -6.42 1.10
N TRP A 52 -0.03 -6.42 2.01
CA TRP A 52 0.05 -5.73 3.29
C TRP A 52 0.09 -6.75 4.43
N VAL A 53 1.28 -6.97 4.99
CA VAL A 53 1.42 -7.73 6.23
C VAL A 53 1.16 -6.78 7.41
N THR A 54 0.11 -7.07 8.17
CA THR A 54 -0.40 -6.26 9.28
C THR A 54 0.01 -6.84 10.61
N SER A 55 0.21 -5.98 11.61
CA SER A 55 0.56 -6.34 12.98
C SER A 55 0.14 -5.20 13.90
N HIS A 56 0.03 -5.46 15.21
CA HIS A 56 -0.21 -4.40 16.19
C HIS A 56 0.70 -3.18 15.95
N PRO A 57 0.17 -1.94 15.91
CA PRO A 57 -1.16 -1.53 16.37
C PRO A 57 -2.28 -1.55 15.30
N LEU A 58 -2.03 -2.04 14.09
CA LEU A 58 -3.00 -2.02 12.99
C LEU A 58 -3.37 -3.45 12.58
N GLU A 59 -4.61 -3.83 12.85
CA GLU A 59 -5.13 -5.16 12.48
C GLU A 59 -5.60 -5.21 11.02
N ALA A 60 -5.72 -6.41 10.47
CA ALA A 60 -6.09 -6.63 9.06
C ALA A 60 -7.42 -5.96 8.66
N GLU A 61 -8.44 -6.03 9.51
CA GLU A 61 -9.75 -5.39 9.25
C GLU A 61 -9.64 -3.86 9.25
N GLU A 62 -8.88 -3.28 10.18
CA GLU A 62 -8.65 -1.83 10.22
C GLU A 62 -7.87 -1.34 8.99
N ALA A 63 -6.88 -2.12 8.53
CA ALA A 63 -6.15 -1.84 7.30
C ALA A 63 -7.06 -1.88 6.05
N LYS A 64 -7.97 -2.87 5.99
CA LYS A 64 -8.97 -2.97 4.93
C LYS A 64 -9.91 -1.77 4.94
N GLU A 65 -10.43 -1.37 6.10
CA GLU A 65 -11.27 -0.18 6.23
C GLU A 65 -10.53 1.10 5.80
N ALA A 66 -9.27 1.26 6.21
CA ALA A 66 -8.45 2.40 5.84
C ALA A 66 -8.24 2.50 4.31
N LEU A 67 -8.00 1.36 3.65
CA LEU A 67 -7.95 1.30 2.19
C LEU A 67 -9.29 1.67 1.56
N GLY A 68 -10.40 1.12 2.05
CA GLY A 68 -11.74 1.38 1.51
C GLY A 68 -12.17 2.85 1.57
N ARG A 69 -11.64 3.63 2.53
CA ARG A 69 -11.87 5.08 2.60
C ARG A 69 -11.16 5.86 1.47
N SER A 70 -10.07 5.34 0.91
CA SER A 70 -9.23 6.03 -0.08
C SER A 70 -9.26 5.41 -1.48
N VAL A 71 -9.68 4.14 -1.57
CA VAL A 71 -9.80 3.33 -2.78
C VAL A 71 -11.23 2.76 -2.82
N PRO A 72 -12.17 3.46 -3.48
CA PRO A 72 -13.59 3.08 -3.49
C PRO A 72 -13.85 1.66 -3.99
N ASP A 73 -13.01 1.16 -4.91
CA ASP A 73 -13.14 -0.17 -5.52
C ASP A 73 -12.29 -1.23 -4.81
N ILE A 74 -11.92 -1.04 -3.54
CA ILE A 74 -11.04 -1.97 -2.81
C ILE A 74 -11.55 -3.41 -2.81
N ASP A 75 -12.87 -3.60 -2.72
CA ASP A 75 -13.48 -4.93 -2.73
C ASP A 75 -13.28 -5.64 -4.09
N VAL A 76 -13.21 -4.89 -5.19
CA VAL A 76 -12.92 -5.45 -6.53
C VAL A 76 -11.46 -5.90 -6.59
N TYR A 77 -10.53 -5.12 -6.05
CA TYR A 77 -9.12 -5.48 -6.00
C TYR A 77 -8.86 -6.72 -5.13
N LEU A 78 -9.53 -6.81 -3.98
CA LEU A 78 -9.50 -7.97 -3.09
C LEU A 78 -10.09 -9.21 -3.78
N ALA A 79 -11.26 -9.08 -4.42
CA ALA A 79 -11.89 -10.21 -5.13
C ALA A 79 -11.06 -10.73 -6.31
N LYS A 80 -10.27 -9.86 -6.94
CA LYS A 80 -9.31 -10.23 -8.01
C LYS A 80 -8.00 -10.82 -7.47
N GLY A 81 -7.77 -10.78 -6.16
CA GLY A 81 -6.48 -11.14 -5.56
C GLY A 81 -5.34 -10.20 -5.94
N GLN A 82 -5.64 -8.95 -6.35
CA GLN A 82 -4.62 -7.98 -6.69
C GLN A 82 -3.99 -7.35 -5.44
N ILE A 83 -4.70 -7.39 -4.30
CA ILE A 83 -4.14 -7.08 -2.99
C ILE A 83 -4.47 -8.18 -1.99
N GLU A 84 -3.49 -8.54 -1.18
CA GLU A 84 -3.66 -9.44 -0.03
C GLU A 84 -3.31 -8.68 1.26
N ILE A 85 -4.17 -8.81 2.28
CA ILE A 85 -3.94 -8.28 3.62
C ILE A 85 -3.76 -9.48 4.55
N ILE A 86 -2.56 -9.61 5.11
CA ILE A 86 -2.13 -10.80 5.85
C ILE A 86 -1.90 -10.39 7.30
N PRO A 87 -2.60 -10.98 8.28
CA PRO A 87 -2.30 -10.76 9.69
C PRO A 87 -1.01 -11.51 10.09
N TYR A 88 -0.20 -10.89 10.94
CA TYR A 88 0.98 -11.49 11.58
C TYR A 88 0.66 -11.99 13.00
#